data_AF-A0A2V6MH42-F1
#
_entry.id   AF-A0A2V6MH42-F1
#
_cell.length_a   1.000
_cell.length_b   1.000
_cell.length_c   1.000
_cell.angle_alpha   90.00
_cell.angle_beta   90.00
_cell.angle_gamma   90.00
#
_symmetry.space_group_name_H-M   'P 1'
#
loop_
_entity.id
_entity.type
_entity.pdbx_description
1 polymer ?
#
loop_
_entity_poly.entity_id
_entity_poly.type
_entity_poly.pdbx_seq_one_letter_code
_entity_poly.pdbx_strand_id
1 'polypeptide(L)'
;ETRLRAVSARNRQHSGNKVVFPIAATDFSSHPERAAPFWGTIQKNAELVGPRLCLLAICSAVPARAAESLEQTIAFLFHRIETTDATFIRNGQAHTPQEAVRHVRDKYEHFKGQIKTPEDFIRLAATKSLLTGQPYLVRTRDGKEMPLNTRLSNALREHRENEAKKTSVRCRSPSWERS
;
A
#
# COMPACT_ATOMS: atom_id res chain seq x y z
N GLU A 1 -51.28 29.08 0.47
CA GLU A 1 -52.01 28.32 -0.55
C GLU A 1 -51.00 27.45 -1.31
N THR A 2 -50.48 26.37 -0.73
CA THR A 2 -51.10 25.03 -0.58
C THR A 2 -51.55 24.44 -1.93
N ARG A 3 -50.66 23.72 -2.61
CA ARG A 3 -51.07 22.62 -3.49
C ARG A 3 -50.10 21.44 -3.40
N LEU A 4 -50.50 20.54 -2.52
CA LEU A 4 -50.11 19.14 -2.44
C LEU A 4 -50.37 18.45 -3.79
N ARG A 5 -49.39 17.69 -4.29
CA ARG A 5 -49.65 16.46 -5.03
C ARG A 5 -48.71 15.37 -4.54
N ALA A 6 -49.26 14.54 -3.67
CA ALA A 6 -48.75 13.24 -3.31
C ALA A 6 -49.18 12.19 -4.34
N VAL A 7 -48.57 11.01 -4.22
CA VAL A 7 -49.00 9.70 -4.72
C VAL A 7 -48.72 9.41 -6.20
N SER A 8 -47.74 8.54 -6.47
CA SER A 8 -48.09 7.15 -6.78
C SER A 8 -46.85 6.25 -6.81
N ALA A 9 -46.85 5.29 -5.89
CA ALA A 9 -46.00 4.13 -5.94
C ALA A 9 -46.33 3.30 -7.18
N ARG A 10 -45.31 2.73 -7.83
CA ARG A 10 -45.51 1.46 -8.56
C ARG A 10 -44.35 0.52 -8.27
N ASN A 11 -44.79 -0.65 -7.85
CA ASN A 11 -44.08 -1.77 -7.31
C ASN A 11 -44.04 -2.85 -8.41
N ARG A 12 -42.88 -3.52 -8.50
CA ARG A 12 -42.72 -4.98 -8.72
C ARG A 12 -42.73 -5.59 -10.13
N GLN A 13 -41.86 -6.62 -10.18
CA GLN A 13 -41.80 -7.85 -11.02
C GLN A 13 -41.00 -7.70 -12.32
N HIS A 14 -40.13 -8.61 -12.76
CA HIS A 14 -39.68 -9.97 -12.40
C HIS A 14 -38.12 -9.98 -12.53
N SER A 15 -37.30 -11.01 -12.32
CA SER A 15 -37.41 -12.46 -12.32
C SER A 15 -36.12 -13.00 -11.70
N GLY A 16 -36.20 -14.08 -10.93
CA GLY A 16 -35.01 -14.74 -10.38
C GLY A 16 -34.19 -15.40 -11.49
N ASN A 17 -32.87 -15.34 -11.37
CA ASN A 17 -32.00 -16.32 -11.99
C ASN A 17 -31.01 -16.84 -10.95
N LYS A 18 -31.41 -17.95 -10.31
CA LYS A 18 -30.53 -18.78 -9.48
C LYS A 18 -29.79 -19.70 -10.45
N VAL A 19 -28.52 -19.43 -10.72
CA VAL A 19 -27.66 -20.43 -11.35
C VAL A 19 -26.89 -21.13 -10.24
N VAL A 20 -27.42 -22.29 -9.87
CA VAL A 20 -26.78 -23.34 -9.09
C VAL A 20 -25.69 -23.94 -9.97
N PHE A 21 -24.44 -23.89 -9.54
CA PHE A 21 -23.37 -24.67 -10.15
C PHE A 21 -23.26 -26.02 -9.43
N PRO A 22 -23.32 -27.15 -10.15
CA PRO A 22 -23.26 -28.47 -9.56
C PRO A 22 -21.83 -28.85 -9.13
N ILE A 23 -21.78 -29.29 -7.88
CA ILE A 23 -20.79 -30.20 -7.31
C ILE A 23 -20.91 -31.55 -8.03
N ALA A 24 -19.87 -31.98 -8.72
CA ALA A 24 -19.71 -33.36 -9.14
C ALA A 24 -18.26 -33.79 -8.92
N ALA A 25 -18.12 -34.75 -8.02
CA ALA A 25 -16.90 -35.46 -7.71
C ALA A 25 -16.50 -36.38 -8.88
N THR A 26 -15.22 -36.39 -9.19
CA THR A 26 -14.53 -37.52 -9.85
C THR A 26 -13.22 -37.69 -9.09
N ASP A 27 -13.25 -38.54 -8.08
CA ASP A 27 -12.95 -39.97 -8.14
C ASP A 27 -11.45 -40.24 -8.01
N PHE A 28 -11.20 -41.04 -6.98
CA PHE A 28 -9.97 -41.34 -6.32
C PHE A 28 -9.50 -42.67 -6.88
N SER A 29 -8.39 -42.66 -7.59
CA SER A 29 -7.62 -43.88 -7.82
C SER A 29 -6.15 -43.55 -7.83
N SER A 30 -5.54 -43.80 -6.67
CA SER A 30 -4.49 -44.80 -6.52
C SER A 30 -3.41 -44.79 -7.60
N HIS A 31 -2.18 -44.37 -7.25
CA HIS A 31 -1.08 -45.33 -7.15
C HIS A 31 0.08 -44.78 -6.28
N PRO A 32 0.79 -45.66 -5.56
CA PRO A 32 1.82 -45.32 -4.58
C PRO A 32 3.25 -45.42 -5.14
N GLU A 33 4.22 -45.21 -4.24
CA GLU A 33 5.66 -45.53 -4.37
C GLU A 33 6.47 -44.54 -5.24
N ARG A 34 7.74 -44.21 -4.97
CA ARG A 34 8.75 -44.83 -4.11
C ARG A 34 9.88 -43.83 -3.87
N ALA A 35 10.60 -44.08 -2.78
CA ALA A 35 11.90 -43.56 -2.42
C ALA A 35 12.89 -43.37 -3.60
N ALA A 36 13.76 -42.36 -3.52
CA ALA A 36 15.12 -42.56 -2.97
C ALA A 36 15.99 -41.29 -3.10
N PRO A 37 16.91 -41.05 -2.14
CA PRO A 37 17.95 -40.04 -2.23
C PRO A 37 19.17 -40.59 -2.97
N PHE A 38 19.69 -39.88 -3.97
CA PHE A 38 20.95 -40.23 -4.62
C PHE A 38 21.96 -39.10 -4.42
N TRP A 39 22.80 -39.29 -3.40
CA TRP A 39 24.09 -38.64 -3.27
C TRP A 39 25.05 -39.19 -4.33
N GLY A 40 25.84 -38.31 -4.96
CA GLY A 40 26.96 -38.63 -5.86
C GLY A 40 26.69 -38.22 -7.31
N THR A 41 27.57 -37.53 -8.05
CA THR A 41 29.03 -37.59 -8.03
C THR A 41 29.61 -36.35 -8.73
N ILE A 42 30.56 -35.70 -8.06
CA ILE A 42 31.85 -35.17 -8.53
C ILE A 42 31.97 -34.83 -10.02
N GLN A 43 32.00 -33.53 -10.34
CA GLN A 43 32.61 -33.04 -11.57
C GLN A 43 34.09 -32.72 -11.29
N LYS A 44 34.98 -33.64 -11.67
CA LYS A 44 36.44 -33.43 -11.67
C LYS A 44 36.80 -32.48 -12.81
N ASN A 45 37.31 -31.29 -12.50
CA ASN A 45 38.19 -30.56 -13.41
C ASN A 45 39.40 -30.07 -12.59
N ALA A 46 40.48 -30.85 -12.68
CA ALA A 46 41.83 -30.52 -12.22
C ALA A 46 42.34 -29.28 -12.98
N GLU A 47 42.81 -28.24 -12.29
CA GLU A 47 44.23 -27.85 -12.13
C GLU A 47 44.86 -27.34 -13.47
N LEU A 48 45.52 -26.19 -13.65
CA LEU A 48 46.36 -25.33 -12.81
C LEU A 48 46.85 -24.16 -13.72
N VAL A 49 46.67 -22.88 -13.38
CA VAL A 49 47.66 -21.79 -13.66
C VAL A 49 47.45 -20.59 -12.71
N GLY A 50 48.38 -20.43 -11.76
CA GLY A 50 48.99 -19.14 -11.36
C GLY A 50 48.19 -18.08 -10.54
N PRO A 51 48.66 -17.71 -9.33
CA PRO A 51 48.03 -16.67 -8.50
C PRO A 51 48.64 -15.28 -8.79
N ARG A 52 47.92 -14.41 -9.50
CA ARG A 52 48.19 -12.96 -9.50
C ARG A 52 46.92 -12.14 -9.72
N LEU A 53 46.55 -11.43 -8.66
CA LEU A 53 46.16 -10.01 -8.71
C LEU A 53 45.00 -9.64 -9.65
N CYS A 54 43.79 -9.61 -9.11
CA CYS A 54 42.96 -8.39 -9.09
C CYS A 54 41.65 -8.70 -8.38
N LEU A 55 41.66 -8.43 -7.07
CA LEU A 55 40.51 -8.33 -6.21
C LEU A 55 39.66 -7.12 -6.68
N LEU A 56 38.86 -7.27 -7.74
CA LEU A 56 37.80 -6.31 -8.07
C LEU A 56 36.52 -6.72 -7.34
N ALA A 57 36.58 -6.60 -6.00
CA ALA A 57 35.38 -6.50 -5.20
C ALA A 57 34.69 -5.18 -5.61
N ILE A 58 33.73 -5.28 -6.53
CA ILE A 58 32.82 -4.18 -6.83
C ILE A 58 31.98 -3.99 -5.58
N CYS A 59 32.45 -3.14 -4.66
CA CYS A 59 31.65 -2.59 -3.59
C CYS A 59 30.53 -1.77 -4.26
N SER A 60 29.38 -2.40 -4.49
CA SER A 60 28.14 -1.68 -4.69
C SER A 60 27.87 -0.92 -3.40
N ALA A 61 28.34 0.32 -3.35
CA ALA A 61 27.99 1.27 -2.31
C ALA A 61 26.47 1.42 -2.34
N VAL A 62 25.76 0.68 -1.48
CA VAL A 62 24.35 0.92 -1.22
C VAL A 62 24.32 2.31 -0.60
N PRO A 63 23.73 3.32 -1.27
CA PRO A 63 23.64 4.63 -0.66
C PRO A 63 22.81 4.48 0.61
N ALA A 64 23.42 4.79 1.76
CA ALA A 64 22.70 4.96 3.00
C ALA A 64 21.73 6.12 2.78
N ARG A 65 20.45 5.80 2.52
CA ARG A 65 19.38 6.80 2.48
C ARG A 65 19.42 7.52 3.81
N ALA A 66 19.65 8.82 3.78
CA ALA A 66 19.53 9.68 4.96
C ALA A 66 18.21 9.32 5.66
N ALA A 67 18.29 9.02 6.96
CA ALA A 67 17.14 8.58 7.72
C ALA A 67 16.09 9.71 7.70
N GLU A 68 15.04 9.51 6.91
CA GLU A 68 13.85 10.35 6.91
C GLU A 68 13.25 10.32 8.33
N SER A 69 12.90 11.48 8.89
CA SER A 69 12.28 11.52 10.21
C SER A 69 10.87 10.92 10.12
N LEU A 70 10.70 9.72 10.71
CA LEU A 70 9.44 8.98 10.72
C LEU A 70 8.25 9.85 11.13
N GLU A 71 8.42 10.64 12.19
CA GLU A 71 7.36 11.50 12.72
C GLU A 71 6.97 12.61 11.75
N GLN A 72 7.96 13.21 11.07
CA GLN A 72 7.71 14.25 10.08
C GLN A 72 6.95 13.69 8.87
N THR A 73 7.34 12.49 8.40
CA THR A 73 6.65 11.81 7.30
C THR A 73 5.22 11.46 7.68
N ILE A 74 5.00 10.93 8.88
CA ILE A 74 3.65 10.59 9.35
C ILE A 74 2.79 11.84 9.48
N ALA A 75 3.32 12.93 10.03
CA ALA A 75 2.64 14.22 10.09
C ALA A 75 2.25 14.73 8.69
N PHE A 76 3.16 14.62 7.71
CA PHE A 76 2.88 14.93 6.31
C PHE A 76 1.73 14.07 5.75
N LEU A 77 1.73 12.76 6.01
CA LEU A 77 0.67 11.87 5.54
C LEU A 77 -0.70 12.22 6.16
N PHE A 78 -0.75 12.57 7.44
CA PHE A 78 -1.99 13.08 8.05
C PHE A 78 -2.47 14.36 7.38
N HIS A 79 -1.57 15.32 7.18
CA HIS A 79 -1.89 16.57 6.51
C HIS A 79 -2.39 16.35 5.07
N ARG A 80 -1.83 15.37 4.35
CA ARG A 80 -2.29 15.01 3.01
C ARG A 80 -3.72 14.48 3.00
N ILE A 81 -4.13 13.71 4.01
CA ILE A 81 -5.52 13.25 4.15
C ILE A 81 -6.44 14.44 4.41
N GLU A 82 -6.03 15.33 5.31
CA GLU A 82 -6.81 16.50 5.74
C GLU A 82 -7.05 17.50 4.61
N THR A 83 -6.03 17.76 3.81
CA THR A 83 -6.06 18.76 2.72
C THR A 83 -6.65 18.23 1.41
N THR A 84 -6.82 16.91 1.28
CA THR A 84 -7.41 16.35 0.07
C THR A 84 -8.91 16.57 0.08
N ASP A 85 -9.41 17.30 -0.92
CA ASP A 85 -10.83 17.42 -1.25
C ASP A 85 -11.39 16.10 -1.83
N ALA A 86 -11.51 15.08 -1.00
CA ALA A 86 -12.04 13.77 -1.35
C ALA A 86 -12.96 13.23 -0.25
N THR A 87 -13.87 12.34 -0.64
CA THR A 87 -14.72 11.61 0.31
C THR A 87 -14.07 10.29 0.66
N PHE A 88 -13.94 10.00 1.95
CA PHE A 88 -13.39 8.74 2.43
C PHE A 88 -14.52 7.76 2.68
N ILE A 89 -14.40 6.53 2.19
CA ILE A 89 -15.44 5.52 2.33
C ILE A 89 -14.90 4.40 3.20
N ARG A 90 -15.60 4.14 4.31
CA ARG A 90 -15.29 3.09 5.27
C ARG A 90 -16.51 2.22 5.49
N ASN A 91 -16.40 0.92 5.25
CA ASN A 91 -17.52 -0.02 5.39
C ASN A 91 -18.79 0.41 4.64
N GLY A 92 -18.62 1.05 3.47
CA GLY A 92 -19.73 1.60 2.67
C GLY A 92 -20.26 2.96 3.12
N GLN A 93 -19.78 3.52 4.23
CA GLN A 93 -20.19 4.84 4.73
C GLN A 93 -19.21 5.93 4.30
N ALA A 94 -19.75 7.07 3.87
CA ALA A 94 -18.98 8.24 3.51
C ALA A 94 -18.58 9.06 4.75
N HIS A 95 -17.34 9.54 4.75
CA HIS A 95 -16.72 10.30 5.82
C HIS A 95 -15.99 11.50 5.27
N THR A 96 -15.96 12.58 6.07
CA THR A 96 -15.21 13.79 5.73
C THR A 96 -13.71 13.57 5.92
N PRO A 97 -12.84 14.40 5.30
CA PRO A 97 -11.40 14.35 5.53
C PRO A 97 -11.01 14.42 7.01
N GLN A 98 -11.70 15.27 7.78
CA GLN A 98 -11.44 15.45 9.22
C GLN A 98 -11.77 14.17 10.02
N GLU A 99 -12.89 13.52 9.70
CA GLU A 99 -13.25 12.23 10.30
C GLU A 99 -12.28 11.12 9.92
N ALA A 100 -11.82 11.12 8.67
CA ALA A 100 -10.85 10.15 8.18
C ALA A 100 -9.50 10.30 8.91
N VAL A 101 -9.01 11.53 9.09
CA VAL A 101 -7.77 11.81 9.85
C VAL A 101 -7.91 11.34 11.29
N ARG A 102 -9.03 11.66 11.96
CA ARG A 102 -9.28 11.19 13.33
C ARG A 102 -9.21 9.67 13.42
N HIS A 103 -9.90 8.98 12.51
CA HIS A 103 -9.92 7.51 12.47
C HIS A 103 -8.53 6.91 12.22
N VAL A 104 -7.76 7.47 11.28
CA VAL A 104 -6.39 7.01 11.02
C VAL A 104 -5.47 7.31 12.20
N ARG A 105 -5.68 8.42 12.92
CA ARG A 105 -4.91 8.79 14.12
C ARG A 105 -5.18 7.84 15.29
N ASP A 106 -6.44 7.54 15.57
CA ASP A 106 -6.81 6.58 16.61
C ASP A 106 -6.17 5.21 16.34
N LYS A 107 -6.15 4.80 15.07
CA LYS A 107 -5.51 3.57 14.65
C LYS A 107 -3.99 3.63 14.70
N TYR A 108 -3.39 4.77 14.38
CA TYR A 108 -1.95 5.00 14.53
C TYR A 108 -1.51 4.82 15.97
N GLU A 109 -2.20 5.44 16.93
CA GLU A 109 -1.88 5.32 18.35
C GLU A 109 -1.95 3.85 18.82
N HIS A 110 -2.92 3.08 18.33
CA HIS A 110 -3.03 1.65 18.61
C HIS A 110 -1.82 0.84 18.08
N PHE A 111 -1.30 1.18 16.90
CA PHE A 111 -0.18 0.48 16.25
C PHE A 111 1.19 1.13 16.46
N LYS A 112 1.29 2.19 17.27
CA LYS A 112 2.50 3.00 17.41
C LYS A 112 3.74 2.16 17.75
N GLY A 113 3.61 1.15 18.60
CA GLY A 113 4.71 0.24 18.95
C GLY A 113 5.16 -0.71 17.83
N GLN A 114 4.34 -0.92 16.80
CA GLN A 114 4.64 -1.79 15.66
C GLN A 114 5.12 -1.00 14.43
N ILE A 115 4.92 0.31 14.41
CA ILE A 115 5.27 1.17 13.28
C ILE A 115 6.72 1.59 13.40
N LYS A 116 7.58 1.02 12.54
CA LYS A 116 9.01 1.36 12.46
C LYS A 116 9.32 2.20 11.22
N THR A 117 8.45 2.13 10.22
CA THR A 117 8.61 2.81 8.93
C THR A 117 7.32 3.53 8.52
N PRO A 118 7.39 4.57 7.67
CA PRO A 118 6.19 5.20 7.12
C PRO A 118 5.31 4.21 6.34
N GLU A 119 5.93 3.21 5.70
CA GLU A 119 5.24 2.12 5.01
C GLU A 119 4.44 1.24 5.98
N ASP A 120 4.98 0.96 7.18
CA ASP A 120 4.25 0.25 8.23
C ASP A 120 3.02 1.04 8.70
N PHE A 121 3.13 2.37 8.80
CA PHE A 121 1.97 3.22 9.09
C PHE A 121 0.88 3.05 8.03
N ILE A 122 1.24 3.10 6.73
CA ILE A 122 0.25 2.94 5.64
C ILE A 122 -0.38 1.54 5.69
N ARG A 123 0.44 0.51 5.91
CA ARG A 123 0.00 -0.89 5.98
C ARG A 123 -0.93 -1.15 7.17
N LEU A 124 -0.56 -0.68 8.36
CA LEU A 124 -1.27 -0.97 9.61
C LEU A 124 -2.44 -0.01 9.84
N ALA A 125 -2.27 1.29 9.62
CA ALA A 125 -3.30 2.29 9.89
C ALA A 125 -4.25 2.50 8.70
N ALA A 126 -3.73 2.57 7.46
CA ALA A 126 -4.50 3.09 6.33
C ALA A 126 -5.03 2.07 5.30
N THR A 127 -4.79 0.76 5.50
CA THR A 127 -5.15 -0.25 4.50
C THR A 127 -6.60 -0.74 4.60
N LYS A 128 -6.99 -1.27 5.77
CA LYS A 128 -8.31 -1.88 5.95
C LYS A 128 -8.81 -1.77 7.38
N SER A 129 -10.12 -1.91 7.54
CA SER A 129 -10.76 -2.13 8.83
C SER A 129 -10.35 -3.49 9.39
N LEU A 130 -9.92 -3.53 10.65
CA LEU A 130 -9.59 -4.80 11.32
C LEU A 130 -10.85 -5.58 11.70
N LEU A 131 -11.95 -4.87 11.96
CA LEU A 131 -13.22 -5.46 12.38
C LEU A 131 -13.94 -6.17 11.22
N THR A 132 -13.94 -5.54 10.05
CA THR A 132 -14.70 -6.00 8.87
C THR A 132 -13.82 -6.53 7.75
N GLY A 133 -12.50 -6.30 7.81
CA GLY A 133 -11.56 -6.68 6.76
C GLY A 133 -11.62 -5.83 5.48
N GLN A 134 -12.57 -4.90 5.37
CA GLN A 134 -12.79 -4.12 4.16
C GLN A 134 -11.75 -3.00 3.97
N PRO A 135 -11.28 -2.77 2.73
CA PRO A 135 -10.33 -1.71 2.43
C PRO A 135 -10.98 -0.33 2.59
N TYR A 136 -10.18 0.65 3.03
CA TYR A 136 -10.62 2.04 3.01
C TYR A 136 -10.48 2.60 1.60
N LEU A 137 -11.51 3.29 1.12
CA LEU A 137 -11.52 3.88 -0.22
C LEU A 137 -11.53 5.41 -0.13
N VAL A 138 -11.00 6.04 -1.17
CA VAL A 138 -11.00 7.49 -1.38
C VAL A 138 -11.70 7.74 -2.71
N ARG A 139 -12.79 8.50 -2.67
CA ARG A 139 -13.52 8.95 -3.85
C ARG A 139 -13.12 10.40 -4.14
N THR A 140 -12.48 10.63 -5.29
CA THR A 140 -12.15 11.99 -5.73
C THR A 140 -13.39 12.71 -6.26
N ARG A 141 -13.30 14.04 -6.46
CA ARG A 141 -14.38 14.84 -7.07
C ARG A 141 -14.84 14.30 -8.42
N ASP A 142 -13.94 13.66 -9.17
CA ASP A 142 -14.24 13.02 -10.47
C ASP A 142 -15.06 11.73 -10.35
N GLY A 143 -15.41 11.32 -9.13
CA GLY A 143 -16.12 10.06 -8.86
C GLY A 143 -15.22 8.82 -8.89
N LYS A 144 -13.92 8.97 -9.18
CA LYS A 144 -12.99 7.86 -9.18
C LYS A 144 -12.71 7.39 -7.75
N GLU A 145 -12.94 6.11 -7.51
CA GLU A 145 -12.60 5.46 -6.26
C GLU A 145 -11.24 4.79 -6.35
N MET A 146 -10.46 4.92 -5.29
CA MET A 146 -9.20 4.21 -5.16
C MET A 146 -8.88 3.88 -3.71
N PRO A 147 -8.14 2.79 -3.43
CA PRO A 147 -7.75 2.43 -2.08
C PRO A 147 -6.92 3.54 -1.39
N LEU A 148 -7.20 3.77 -0.10
CA LEU A 148 -6.51 4.75 0.72
C LEU A 148 -5.02 4.44 0.86
N ASN A 149 -4.66 3.15 1.00
CA ASN A 149 -3.25 2.75 1.05
C ASN A 149 -2.50 3.17 -0.21
N THR A 150 -3.04 2.89 -1.40
CA THR A 150 -2.45 3.26 -2.68
C THR A 150 -2.30 4.77 -2.80
N ARG A 151 -3.30 5.53 -2.32
CA ARG A 151 -3.23 6.99 -2.27
C ARG A 151 -2.09 7.51 -1.43
N LEU A 152 -1.93 6.98 -0.21
CA LEU A 152 -0.87 7.41 0.70
C LEU A 152 0.51 6.93 0.26
N SER A 153 0.62 5.74 -0.33
CA SER A 153 1.87 5.25 -0.91
C SER A 153 2.35 6.15 -2.05
N ASN A 154 1.43 6.62 -2.89
CA ASN A 154 1.75 7.59 -3.94
C ASN A 154 2.17 8.94 -3.34
N ALA A 155 1.44 9.44 -2.34
CA ALA A 155 1.80 10.68 -1.65
C ALA A 155 3.17 10.60 -0.96
N LEU A 156 3.52 9.46 -0.38
CA LEU A 156 4.83 9.22 0.23
C LEU A 156 5.96 9.27 -0.80
N ARG A 157 5.74 8.67 -1.98
CA ARG A 157 6.71 8.74 -3.08
C ARG A 157 6.89 10.19 -3.57
N GLU A 158 5.79 10.90 -3.78
CA GLU A 158 5.81 12.32 -4.15
C GLU A 158 6.58 13.17 -3.11
N HIS A 159 6.36 12.91 -1.82
CA HIS A 159 7.07 13.61 -0.75
C HIS A 159 8.58 13.45 -0.85
N ARG A 160 9.05 12.21 -1.01
CA ARG A 160 10.49 11.91 -1.14
C ARG A 160 11.12 12.52 -2.38
N GLU A 161 10.40 12.53 -3.50
CA GLU A 161 10.85 13.21 -4.73
C GLU A 161 10.94 14.72 -4.53
N ASN A 162 9.99 15.32 -3.82
CA ASN A 162 9.98 16.74 -3.53
C ASN A 162 11.13 17.14 -2.58
N GLU A 163 11.40 16.34 -1.55
CA GLU A 163 12.54 16.55 -0.66
C GLU A 163 13.89 16.41 -1.40
N ALA A 164 14.00 15.47 -2.34
CA ALA A 164 15.17 15.33 -3.21
C ALA A 164 15.37 16.55 -4.13
N LYS A 165 14.29 17.03 -4.77
CA LYS A 165 14.32 18.25 -5.62
C LYS A 165 14.73 19.48 -4.81
N LYS A 166 14.12 19.69 -3.64
CA LYS A 166 14.43 20.79 -2.73
C LYS A 166 15.90 20.79 -2.31
N THR A 167 16.43 19.62 -1.97
CA THR A 167 17.85 19.45 -1.67
C THR A 167 18.72 19.83 -2.86
N SER A 168 18.38 19.38 -4.07
CA SER A 168 19.13 19.71 -5.29
C SER A 168 19.14 21.21 -5.63
N VAL A 169 18.05 21.93 -5.32
CA VAL A 169 17.96 23.39 -5.49
C VAL A 169 18.78 24.10 -4.42
N ARG A 170 18.74 23.64 -3.17
CA ARG A 170 19.55 24.19 -2.06
C ARG A 170 21.05 24.07 -2.33
N CYS A 171 21.49 22.99 -2.95
CA CYS A 171 22.90 22.80 -3.33
C CYS A 171 23.31 23.67 -4.53
N ARG A 172 22.37 24.19 -5.34
CA ARG A 172 22.64 25.06 -6.49
C ARG A 172 22.55 26.56 -6.19
N SER A 173 22.00 26.96 -5.04
CA SER A 173 21.90 28.38 -4.66
C SER A 173 23.27 28.88 -4.16
N PRO A 174 23.85 29.93 -4.78
CA PRO A 174 25.10 30.53 -4.33
C PRO A 174 25.04 30.94 -2.85
N SER A 175 26.14 30.79 -2.12
CA SER A 175 26.18 31.02 -0.67
C SER A 175 25.87 32.46 -0.25
N TRP A 176 25.95 33.44 -1.16
CA TRP A 176 25.74 34.86 -0.89
C TRP A 176 24.27 35.31 -0.87
N GLU A 177 23.32 34.47 -1.28
CA GLU A 177 21.88 34.78 -1.37
C GLU A 177 21.10 34.44 -0.07
N ARG A 178 21.82 34.04 0.99
CA ARG A 178 21.27 33.60 2.30
C ARG A 178 21.46 34.63 3.43
N SER A 179 21.72 35.89 3.09
CA SER A 179 21.92 37.02 4.03
C SER A 179 20.68 37.88 4.18
#